data_AF-A0A1U7I595-F1
#
_entry.id   AF-A0A1U7I595-F1
#
_cell.length_a   1.000
_cell.length_b   1.000
_cell.length_c   1.000
_cell.angle_alpha   90.00
_cell.angle_beta   90.00
_cell.angle_gamma   90.00
#
_symmetry.space_group_name_H-M   'P 1'
#
loop_
_entity.id
_entity.type
_entity.pdbx_description
1 polymer ?
#
loop_
_entity_poly.entity_id
_entity_poly.type
_entity_poly.pdbx_seq_one_letter_code
_entity_poly.pdbx_strand_id
1 'polypeptide(L)'
;MVEANALSMQPTQLEFGISRKEAIAVLSRIRYGQDSQRILNQSTIWRWCDALGIPSGTREFYESEVNQLKALATHLRRGYLLKDFVK
;
A
#
# COMPACT_ATOMS: atom_id res chain seq x y z
N MET A 1 -12.13 -25.30 -40.54
CA MET A 1 -12.69 -24.21 -39.71
C MET A 1 -11.71 -24.03 -38.56
N VAL A 2 -11.00 -22.90 -38.50
CA VAL A 2 -9.98 -22.66 -37.46
C VAL A 2 -10.58 -21.68 -36.47
N GLU A 3 -10.78 -22.14 -35.23
CA GLU A 3 -11.39 -21.39 -34.15
C GLU A 3 -10.51 -20.20 -33.72
N ALA A 4 -11.19 -19.14 -33.31
CA ALA A 4 -10.64 -17.84 -32.96
C ALA A 4 -9.68 -17.92 -31.76
N ASN A 5 -8.44 -17.48 -31.97
CA ASN A 5 -7.49 -17.20 -30.89
C ASN A 5 -7.95 -15.94 -30.15
N ALA A 6 -8.79 -16.12 -29.13
CA ALA A 6 -9.17 -15.07 -28.20
C ALA A 6 -7.93 -14.66 -27.37
N LEU A 7 -7.16 -13.70 -27.89
CA LEU A 7 -6.17 -12.95 -27.15
C LEU A 7 -6.88 -12.30 -25.95
N SER A 8 -6.81 -12.98 -24.80
CA SER A 8 -7.15 -12.43 -23.50
C SER A 8 -6.13 -11.36 -23.15
N MET A 9 -6.25 -10.19 -23.77
CA MET A 9 -5.62 -8.98 -23.29
C MET A 9 -6.32 -8.62 -21.98
N GLN A 10 -5.75 -9.11 -20.89
CA GLN A 10 -6.09 -8.64 -19.55
C GLN A 10 -6.00 -7.11 -19.56
N PRO A 11 -6.96 -6.39 -18.96
CA PRO A 11 -6.85 -4.95 -18.88
C PRO A 11 -5.55 -4.63 -18.15
N THR A 12 -4.60 -4.01 -18.85
CA THR A 12 -3.48 -3.31 -18.20
C THR A 12 -4.13 -2.29 -17.27
N GLN A 13 -4.29 -2.64 -16.00
CA GLN A 13 -4.64 -1.71 -14.96
C GLN A 13 -3.56 -0.63 -15.01
N LEU A 14 -3.92 0.53 -15.55
CA LEU A 14 -3.15 1.75 -15.37
C LEU A 14 -3.11 1.99 -13.87
N GLU A 15 -2.02 1.59 -13.22
CA GLU A 15 -1.79 1.95 -11.83
C GLU A 15 -1.60 3.46 -11.80
N PHE A 16 -2.67 4.17 -11.46
CA PHE A 16 -2.61 5.62 -11.29
C PHE A 16 -1.74 5.90 -10.05
N GLY A 17 -0.55 6.45 -10.29
CA GLY A 17 0.30 6.98 -9.25
C GLY A 17 -0.35 8.21 -8.62
N ILE A 18 -0.43 8.25 -7.29
CA ILE A 18 -0.82 9.45 -6.56
C ILE A 18 0.43 10.15 -6.03
N SER A 19 0.43 11.48 -6.02
CA SER A 19 1.56 12.26 -5.51
C SER A 19 1.85 11.94 -4.05
N ARG A 20 3.12 11.99 -3.64
CA ARG A 20 3.57 11.80 -2.25
C ARG A 20 2.71 12.51 -1.20
N LYS A 21 2.36 13.77 -1.44
CA LYS A 21 1.52 14.57 -0.52
C LYS A 21 0.13 13.97 -0.35
N GLU A 22 -0.47 13.49 -1.45
CA GLU A 22 -1.78 12.87 -1.45
C GLU A 22 -1.75 11.50 -0.79
N ALA A 23 -0.74 10.68 -1.10
CA ALA A 23 -0.52 9.40 -0.44
C ALA A 23 -0.40 9.56 1.07
N ILE A 24 0.41 10.51 1.56
CA ILE A 24 0.53 10.79 2.99
C ILE A 24 -0.81 11.25 3.55
N ALA A 25 -1.55 12.13 2.87
CA ALA A 25 -2.85 12.60 3.35
C ALA A 25 -3.88 11.46 3.45
N VAL A 26 -3.89 10.52 2.51
CA VAL A 26 -4.74 9.32 2.54
C VAL A 26 -4.31 8.38 3.67
N LEU A 27 -3.02 8.07 3.76
CA LEU A 27 -2.47 7.14 4.74
C LEU A 27 -2.59 7.66 6.18
N SER A 28 -2.40 8.97 6.40
CA SER A 28 -2.59 9.61 7.71
C SER A 28 -4.03 9.56 8.22
N ARG A 29 -5.02 9.21 7.40
CA ARG A 29 -6.39 8.96 7.89
C ARG A 29 -6.54 7.57 8.49
N ILE A 30 -5.64 6.64 8.18
CA ILE A 30 -5.70 5.26 8.66
C ILE A 30 -5.27 5.21 10.12
N ARG A 31 -6.06 4.50 10.93
CA ARG A 31 -5.77 4.19 12.33
C ARG A 31 -5.22 2.77 12.44
N TYR A 32 -4.20 2.58 13.29
CA TYR A 32 -3.57 1.27 13.48
C TYR A 32 -3.25 1.00 14.96
N GLY A 33 -2.97 -0.27 15.28
CA GLY A 33 -2.79 -0.75 16.66
C GLY A 33 -4.11 -1.04 17.39
N GLN A 34 -4.05 -1.87 18.43
CA GLN A 34 -5.26 -2.32 19.16
C GLN A 34 -6.08 -1.18 19.75
N ASP A 35 -5.43 -0.10 20.16
CA ASP A 35 -6.10 1.06 20.76
C ASP A 35 -6.78 1.99 19.72
N SER A 36 -6.57 1.76 18.41
CA SER A 36 -7.13 2.57 17.31
C SER A 36 -6.87 4.10 17.38
N GLN A 37 -6.05 4.58 18.31
CA GLN A 37 -5.70 6.00 18.43
C GLN A 37 -4.44 6.41 17.66
N ARG A 38 -3.61 5.44 17.24
CA ARG A 38 -2.37 5.77 16.53
C ARG A 38 -2.66 6.15 15.09
N ILE A 39 -2.32 7.39 14.76
CA ILE A 39 -2.37 7.94 13.42
C ILE A 39 -1.05 7.62 12.71
N LEU A 40 -1.12 7.24 11.45
CA LEU A 40 0.04 7.14 10.59
C LEU A 40 0.66 8.51 10.35
N ASN A 41 1.70 8.84 11.12
CA ASN A 41 2.53 10.00 10.84
C ASN A 41 3.52 9.69 9.71
N GLN A 42 4.07 10.74 9.11
CA GLN A 42 4.98 10.63 7.99
C GLN A 42 6.19 9.71 8.29
N SER A 43 6.77 9.79 9.48
CA SER A 43 7.90 8.94 9.88
C SER A 43 7.51 7.45 9.95
N THR A 44 6.30 7.13 10.42
CA THR A 44 5.78 5.75 10.45
C THR A 44 5.53 5.23 9.05
N ILE A 45 4.96 6.06 8.17
CA ILE A 45 4.75 5.72 6.76
C ILE A 45 6.10 5.35 6.12
N TRP A 46 7.16 6.15 6.33
CA TRP A 46 8.48 5.83 5.78
C TRP A 46 9.07 4.54 6.32
N ARG A 47 8.92 4.26 7.62
CA ARG A 47 9.35 2.98 8.21
C ARG A 47 8.61 1.80 7.62
N TRP A 48 7.33 1.96 7.29
CA TRP A 48 6.55 0.91 6.66
C TRP A 48 6.89 0.74 5.18
N CYS A 49 7.13 1.84 4.47
CA CYS A 49 7.66 1.79 3.11
C CYS A 49 8.97 0.99 3.06
N ASP A 50 9.91 1.33 3.96
CA ASP A 50 11.20 0.65 4.08
C ASP A 50 11.03 -0.85 4.35
N ALA A 51 10.17 -1.21 5.30
CA ALA A 51 9.86 -2.61 5.59
C ALA A 51 9.27 -3.36 4.37
N LEU A 52 8.41 -2.70 3.59
CA LEU A 52 7.75 -3.27 2.40
C LEU A 52 8.61 -3.21 1.13
N GLY A 53 9.83 -2.65 1.19
CA GLY A 53 10.65 -2.42 0.01
C GLY A 53 10.11 -1.34 -0.93
N ILE A 54 9.16 -0.52 -0.47
CA ILE A 54 8.63 0.63 -1.22
C ILE A 54 9.65 1.77 -1.13
N PRO A 55 10.12 2.33 -2.27
CA PRO A 55 11.15 3.35 -2.24
C PRO A 55 10.61 4.63 -1.60
N SER A 56 11.09 4.95 -0.39
CA SER A 56 10.66 6.12 0.40
C SER A 56 10.98 7.49 -0.24
N GLY A 57 11.73 7.49 -1.35
CA GLY A 57 12.07 8.65 -2.17
C GLY A 57 11.26 8.80 -3.46
N THR A 58 10.27 7.95 -3.73
CA THR A 58 9.44 8.10 -4.93
C THR A 58 8.66 9.42 -4.88
N ARG A 59 8.52 10.06 -6.05
CA ARG A 59 7.64 11.24 -6.21
C ARG A 59 6.17 10.85 -6.10
N GLU A 60 5.85 9.63 -6.49
CA GLU A 60 4.50 9.10 -6.62
C GLU A 60 4.43 7.74 -5.95
N PHE A 61 3.29 7.45 -5.34
CA PHE A 61 2.96 6.14 -4.82
C PHE A 61 1.98 5.47 -5.77
N TYR A 62 2.26 4.23 -6.15
CA TYR A 62 1.32 3.42 -6.90
C TYR A 62 0.18 2.94 -6.01
N GLU A 63 -0.97 2.66 -6.63
CA GLU A 63 -2.12 2.15 -5.91
C GLU A 63 -1.81 0.83 -5.17
N SER A 64 -1.03 -0.06 -5.78
CA SER A 64 -0.52 -1.28 -5.13
C SER A 64 0.25 -0.99 -3.84
N GLU A 65 1.17 -0.03 -3.85
CA GLU A 65 1.98 0.37 -2.68
C GLU A 65 1.09 0.93 -1.56
N VAL A 66 0.12 1.78 -1.92
CA VAL A 66 -0.85 2.34 -0.97
C VAL A 66 -1.71 1.21 -0.38
N ASN A 67 -2.12 0.25 -1.20
CA ASN A 67 -2.90 -0.90 -0.74
C ASN A 67 -2.09 -1.83 0.18
N GLN A 68 -0.79 -2.02 -0.07
CA GLN A 68 0.09 -2.75 0.83
C GLN A 68 0.20 -2.05 2.20
N LEU A 69 0.36 -0.73 2.22
CA LEU A 69 0.40 0.06 3.45
C LEU A 69 -0.94 0.00 4.22
N LYS A 70 -2.08 0.03 3.52
CA LYS A 70 -3.42 -0.19 4.12
C LYS A 70 -3.56 -1.60 4.71
N ALA A 71 -3.10 -2.61 4.00
CA ALA A 71 -3.13 -4.00 4.43
C ALA A 71 -2.27 -4.20 5.69
N LEU A 72 -1.08 -3.60 5.72
CA LEU A 72 -0.21 -3.58 6.89
C LEU A 72 -0.88 -2.90 8.09
N ALA A 73 -1.50 -1.73 7.90
CA ALA A 73 -2.24 -1.06 8.98
C ALA A 73 -3.33 -1.96 9.57
N THR A 74 -4.07 -2.67 8.71
CA THR A 74 -5.12 -3.62 9.10
C THR A 74 -4.53 -4.80 9.87
N HIS A 75 -3.40 -5.34 9.42
CA HIS A 75 -2.69 -6.42 10.08
C HIS A 75 -2.26 -6.04 11.50
N LEU A 76 -1.63 -4.86 11.66
CA LEU A 76 -1.23 -4.34 12.96
C LEU A 76 -2.43 -4.01 13.88
N ARG A 77 -3.55 -3.55 13.30
CA ARG A 77 -4.78 -3.30 14.05
C ARG A 77 -5.37 -4.58 14.65
N ARG A 78 -5.23 -5.71 13.97
CA ARG A 78 -5.64 -7.03 14.48
C ARG A 78 -4.70 -7.58 15.57
N GLY A 79 -3.61 -6.87 15.88
CA GLY A 79 -2.66 -7.25 16.94
C GLY A 79 -1.48 -8.10 16.45
N TYR A 80 -1.35 -8.32 15.15
CA TYR A 80 -0.19 -9.00 14.58
C TYR A 80 1.03 -8.07 14.50
N LEU A 81 2.23 -8.64 14.36
CA LEU A 81 3.48 -7.86 14.33
C LEU A 81 3.89 -7.54 12.89
N LEU A 82 4.63 -6.43 12.72
CA LEU A 82 5.13 -6.00 11.40
C LEU A 82 5.93 -7.12 10.70
N LYS A 83 6.77 -7.83 11.44
CA LYS A 83 7.60 -8.95 10.94
C LYS A 83 6.80 -10.12 10.34
N ASP A 84 5.51 -10.25 10.69
CA ASP A 84 4.66 -11.32 10.17
C ASP A 84 4.06 -10.93 8.80
N PHE A 85 4.10 -9.65 8.45
CA PHE A 85 3.59 -9.10 7.19
C PHE A 85 4.66 -9.00 6.10
N VAL A 86 5.88 -8.59 6.48
CA VAL A 86 7.04 -8.49 5.58
C VAL A 86 7.86 -9.78 5.67
N LYS A 87 7.58 -10.72 4.77
CA LYS A 87 8.22 -12.03 4.66
C LYS A 87 9.07 -12.11 3.40
#